data_AF-A0A6I2QV49-F1
#
_entry.id   AF-A0A6I2QV49-F1
#
_cell.length_a   1.000
_cell.length_b   1.000
_cell.length_c   1.000
_cell.angle_alpha   90.00
_cell.angle_beta   90.00
_cell.angle_gamma   90.00
#
_symmetry.space_group_name_H-M   'P 1'
#
loop_
_entity.id
_entity.type
_entity.pdbx_description
1 polymer ?
#
loop_
_entity_poly.entity_id
_entity_poly.type
_entity_poly.pdbx_seq_one_letter_code
_entity_poly.pdbx_strand_id
1 'polypeptide(L)'
;MKEMQDKIVKLLEGYTFREKKIALLRHEWYRPNQVTPEEMLEAMAYSRNTDGGAPVCGHISDKTYHIALNYEDQAARQNREQIENISTDLERLERVQYRLGYCVSQLPKPLSTIIQELYIRGKERKDIILELGLSESTFRRYRQKAIEDLAEMYLALQSAGVVLEWDD
;
A
#
# COMPACT_ATOMS: atom_id res chain seq x y z
N MET A 1 -1.75 -20.36 16.93
CA MET A 1 -1.47 -20.99 15.63
C MET A 1 -2.58 -20.71 14.60
N LYS A 2 -3.84 -21.08 14.84
CA LYS A 2 -4.96 -20.83 13.89
C LYS A 2 -5.14 -19.35 13.51
N GLU A 3 -5.09 -18.44 14.50
CA GLU A 3 -5.17 -16.99 14.24
C GLU A 3 -4.07 -16.48 13.30
N MET A 4 -2.85 -17.02 13.42
CA MET A 4 -1.76 -16.66 12.52
C MET A 4 -2.02 -17.18 11.10
N GLN A 5 -2.54 -18.40 10.96
CA GLN A 5 -2.91 -18.94 9.65
C GLN A 5 -3.97 -18.06 8.96
N ASP A 6 -4.99 -17.61 9.72
CA ASP A 6 -6.03 -16.72 9.18
C ASP A 6 -5.44 -15.38 8.72
N LYS A 7 -4.50 -14.80 9.48
CA LYS A 7 -3.75 -13.59 9.09
C LYS A 7 -2.91 -13.81 7.82
N ILE A 8 -2.23 -14.96 7.70
CA ILE A 8 -1.47 -15.32 6.50
C ILE A 8 -2.38 -15.48 5.29
N VAL A 9 -3.56 -16.10 5.45
CA VAL A 9 -4.53 -16.23 4.35
C VAL A 9 -4.99 -14.86 3.86
N LYS A 10 -5.36 -13.94 4.76
CA LYS A 10 -5.70 -12.56 4.38
C LYS A 10 -4.55 -11.87 3.66
N LEU A 11 -3.32 -12.04 4.16
CA LEU A 11 -2.13 -11.45 3.57
C LEU A 11 -1.87 -12.00 2.15
N LEU A 12 -2.11 -13.29 1.92
CA LEU A 12 -2.01 -13.92 0.60
C LEU A 12 -3.11 -13.45 -0.35
N GLU A 13 -4.35 -13.35 0.12
CA GLU A 13 -5.50 -12.86 -0.66
C GLU A 13 -5.31 -11.40 -1.08
N GLY A 14 -4.73 -10.57 -0.21
CA GLY A 14 -4.39 -9.17 -0.50
C GLY A 14 -3.15 -8.96 -1.40
N TYR A 15 -2.43 -10.02 -1.79
CA TYR A 15 -1.15 -9.90 -2.49
C TYR A 15 -1.22 -9.05 -3.76
N THR A 16 -2.13 -9.39 -4.67
CA THR A 16 -2.26 -8.69 -5.95
C THR A 16 -2.75 -7.26 -5.80
N PHE A 17 -3.57 -7.00 -4.77
CA PHE A 17 -4.03 -5.66 -4.43
C PHE A 17 -2.86 -4.79 -3.93
N ARG A 18 -2.03 -5.32 -3.01
CA ARG A 18 -0.84 -4.62 -2.53
C ARG A 18 0.15 -4.35 -3.65
N GLU A 19 0.39 -5.30 -4.57
CA GLU A 19 1.27 -5.04 -5.72
C GLU A 19 0.77 -3.89 -6.59
N LYS A 20 -0.54 -3.86 -6.88
CA LYS A 20 -1.15 -2.75 -7.63
C LYS A 20 -1.02 -1.43 -6.87
N LYS A 21 -1.30 -1.43 -5.56
CA LYS A 21 -1.15 -0.22 -4.72
C LYS A 21 0.30 0.28 -4.71
N ILE A 22 1.28 -0.61 -4.55
CA ILE A 22 2.71 -0.27 -4.63
C ILE A 22 3.05 0.33 -6.00
N ALA A 23 2.59 -0.30 -7.09
CA ALA A 23 2.85 0.20 -8.44
C ALA A 23 2.28 1.61 -8.68
N LEU A 24 1.05 1.86 -8.21
CA LEU A 24 0.41 3.18 -8.28
C LEU A 24 1.15 4.20 -7.42
N LEU A 25 1.48 3.88 -6.17
CA LEU A 25 2.20 4.79 -5.29
C LEU A 25 3.60 5.10 -5.81
N ARG A 26 4.32 4.14 -6.39
CA ARG A 26 5.61 4.38 -7.06
C ARG A 26 5.47 5.35 -8.23
N HIS A 27 4.40 5.24 -9.01
CA HIS A 27 4.12 6.16 -10.10
C HIS A 27 3.89 7.58 -9.58
N GLU A 28 3.01 7.75 -8.58
CA GLU A 28 2.73 9.04 -7.96
C GLU A 28 3.94 9.62 -7.24
N TRP A 29 4.80 8.79 -6.65
CA TRP A 29 6.03 9.23 -6.02
C TRP A 29 7.06 9.74 -7.04
N TYR A 30 7.17 9.10 -8.21
CA TYR A 30 8.07 9.52 -9.29
C TYR A 30 7.55 10.77 -10.03
N ARG A 31 6.22 10.94 -10.13
CA ARG A 31 5.56 12.08 -10.78
C ARG A 31 4.45 12.64 -9.89
N PRO A 32 4.79 13.30 -8.77
CA PRO A 32 3.79 13.83 -7.88
C PRO A 32 3.01 14.94 -8.58
N ASN A 33 1.68 14.82 -8.61
CA ASN A 33 0.84 15.96 -8.97
C ASN A 33 0.89 16.97 -7.83
N GLN A 34 1.52 18.11 -8.07
CA GLN A 34 1.75 19.15 -7.07
C GLN A 34 0.59 20.14 -7.05
N VAL A 35 0.07 20.43 -5.86
CA VAL A 35 -0.84 21.54 -5.64
C VAL A 35 -0.11 22.84 -5.99
N THR A 36 -0.71 23.61 -6.89
CA THR A 36 -0.21 24.93 -7.27
C THR A 36 -0.65 25.99 -6.26
N PRO A 37 0.07 27.13 -6.16
CA PRO A 37 -0.37 28.25 -5.31
C PRO A 37 -1.77 28.78 -5.69
N GLU A 38 -2.15 28.69 -6.96
CA GLU A 38 -3.47 29.10 -7.48
C GLU A 38 -4.58 28.16 -6.98
N GLU A 39 -4.40 26.85 -7.11
CA GLU A 39 -5.34 25.85 -6.57
C GLU A 39 -5.47 25.94 -5.04
N MET A 40 -4.36 26.23 -4.35
CA MET A 40 -4.36 26.48 -2.91
C MET A 40 -5.15 27.74 -2.55
N LEU A 41 -4.98 28.83 -3.31
CA LEU A 41 -5.72 30.07 -3.12
C LEU A 41 -7.22 29.86 -3.32
N GLU A 42 -7.62 29.13 -4.37
CA GLU A 42 -9.02 28.79 -4.61
C GLU A 42 -9.60 27.94 -3.46
N ALA A 43 -8.93 26.86 -3.07
CA ALA A 43 -9.38 25.99 -1.98
C ALA A 43 -9.57 26.76 -0.66
N MET A 44 -8.64 27.66 -0.34
CA MET A 44 -8.73 28.51 0.85
C MET A 44 -9.84 29.54 0.77
N ALA A 45 -10.03 30.18 -0.38
CA ALA A 45 -11.12 31.13 -0.59
C ALA A 45 -12.46 30.43 -0.34
N TYR A 46 -12.66 29.22 -0.87
CA TYR A 46 -13.87 28.43 -0.62
C TYR A 46 -14.04 27.99 0.84
N SER A 47 -12.96 27.68 1.57
CA SER A 47 -13.03 27.40 3.01
C SER A 47 -13.38 28.63 3.87
N ARG A 48 -13.10 29.84 3.37
CA ARG A 48 -13.26 31.11 4.09
C ARG A 48 -14.61 31.77 3.86
N ASN A 49 -15.43 31.24 2.94
CA ASN A 49 -16.71 31.81 2.53
C ASN A 49 -17.85 31.66 3.58
N THR A 50 -17.53 31.74 4.87
CA THR A 50 -18.51 32.09 5.91
C THR A 50 -18.59 33.59 6.19
N ASP A 51 -17.58 34.40 5.83
CA ASP A 51 -17.58 35.83 6.14
C ASP A 51 -17.38 36.70 4.88
N GLY A 52 -18.49 37.22 4.36
CA GLY A 52 -18.56 38.06 3.18
C GLY A 52 -17.93 39.45 3.36
N GLY A 53 -17.16 39.87 2.35
CA GLY A 53 -16.72 41.25 2.19
C GLY A 53 -15.92 41.42 0.89
N ALA A 54 -16.49 42.14 -0.08
CA ALA A 54 -15.84 42.39 -1.37
C ALA A 54 -14.65 43.35 -1.24
N PRO A 55 -13.48 43.08 -1.87
CA PRO A 55 -12.34 43.99 -1.83
C PRO A 55 -12.52 45.16 -2.82
N VAL A 56 -12.22 46.38 -2.35
CA VAL A 56 -12.20 47.61 -3.15
C VAL A 56 -10.91 47.66 -3.98
N CYS A 57 -11.05 47.92 -5.28
CA CYS A 57 -9.94 48.03 -6.24
C CYS A 57 -9.17 49.35 -6.07
N GLY A 58 -7.88 49.26 -5.76
CA GLY A 58 -6.96 50.40 -5.79
C GLY A 58 -5.72 50.17 -4.92
N HIS A 59 -4.57 49.96 -5.57
CA HIS A 59 -3.23 49.73 -4.99
C HIS A 59 -2.94 48.30 -4.49
N ILE A 60 -2.00 47.62 -5.14
CA ILE A 60 -1.41 46.36 -4.65
C ILE A 60 -0.53 46.73 -3.45
N SER A 61 -1.01 46.45 -2.24
CA SER A 61 -0.26 46.71 -1.00
C SER A 61 0.70 45.57 -0.68
N ASP A 62 1.73 45.79 0.15
CA ASP A 62 2.63 44.74 0.68
C ASP A 62 1.85 43.55 1.27
N LYS A 63 0.64 43.77 1.77
CA LYS A 63 -0.23 42.71 2.29
C LYS A 63 -0.62 41.72 1.20
N THR A 64 -0.83 42.16 -0.04
CA THR A 64 -1.11 41.27 -1.17
C THR A 64 0.08 40.37 -1.47
N TYR A 65 1.30 40.90 -1.39
CA TYR A 65 2.53 40.10 -1.54
C TYR A 65 2.71 39.08 -0.40
N HIS A 66 2.51 39.49 0.85
CA HIS A 66 2.57 38.58 2.00
C HIS A 66 1.50 37.47 1.96
N ILE A 67 0.32 37.77 1.41
CA ILE A 67 -0.75 36.78 1.19
C ILE A 67 -0.33 35.76 0.12
N ALA A 68 0.25 36.19 -1.00
CA ALA A 68 0.75 35.29 -2.04
C ALA A 68 1.84 34.34 -1.51
N LEU A 69 2.82 34.87 -0.77
CA LEU A 69 3.86 34.07 -0.12
C LEU A 69 3.29 33.00 0.84
N ASN A 70 2.23 33.33 1.57
CA ASN A 70 1.57 32.37 2.46
C ASN A 70 0.94 31.20 1.69
N TYR A 71 0.31 31.47 0.53
CA TYR A 71 -0.25 30.40 -0.31
C TYR A 71 0.82 29.53 -0.95
N GLU A 72 1.92 30.12 -1.42
CA GLU A 72 3.08 29.37 -1.92
C GLU A 72 3.66 28.45 -0.86
N ASP A 73 3.90 28.97 0.35
CA ASP A 73 4.39 28.19 1.49
C ASP A 73 3.44 27.05 1.85
N GLN A 74 2.13 27.31 1.83
CA GLN A 74 1.15 26.29 2.17
C GLN A 74 1.01 25.21 1.10
N ALA A 75 1.04 25.58 -0.18
CA ALA A 75 1.10 24.62 -1.29
C ALA A 75 2.36 23.75 -1.19
N ALA A 76 3.52 24.36 -0.92
CA ALA A 76 4.78 23.65 -0.74
C ALA A 76 4.76 22.69 0.46
N ARG A 77 4.14 23.09 1.59
CA ARG A 77 3.96 22.22 2.76
C ARG A 77 3.06 21.03 2.45
N GLN A 78 1.89 21.26 1.85
CA GLN A 78 0.96 20.19 1.49
C GLN A 78 1.59 19.18 0.51
N ASN A 79 2.31 19.68 -0.49
CA ASN A 79 3.02 18.82 -1.44
C ASN A 79 4.09 17.96 -0.75
N ARG A 80 4.81 18.52 0.22
CA ARG A 80 5.82 17.78 1.00
C ARG A 80 5.17 16.70 1.87
N GLU A 81 4.12 17.04 2.60
CA GLU A 81 3.36 16.10 3.43
C GLU A 81 2.77 14.96 2.59
N GLN A 82 2.23 15.26 1.40
CA GLN A 82 1.73 14.25 0.48
C GLN A 82 2.83 13.26 0.06
N ILE A 83 4.01 13.76 -0.33
CA ILE A 83 5.14 12.91 -0.72
C ILE A 83 5.65 12.07 0.46
N GLU A 84 5.71 12.64 1.67
CA GLU A 84 6.13 11.93 2.88
C GLU A 84 5.14 10.81 3.25
N ASN A 85 3.84 11.09 3.16
CA ASN A 85 2.79 10.10 3.35
C ASN A 85 2.90 8.95 2.34
N ILE A 86 3.05 9.27 1.04
CA ILE A 86 3.24 8.27 -0.01
C ILE A 86 4.49 7.42 0.26
N SER A 87 5.60 8.06 0.66
CA SER A 87 6.87 7.38 0.94
C SER A 87 6.72 6.39 2.11
N THR A 88 6.10 6.83 3.20
CA THR A 88 5.84 6.01 4.40
C THR A 88 4.97 4.81 4.06
N ASP A 89 3.87 5.03 3.32
CA ASP A 89 2.95 3.97 2.91
C ASP A 89 3.63 2.96 1.98
N LEU A 90 4.46 3.45 1.06
CA LEU A 90 5.20 2.64 0.11
C LEU A 90 6.25 1.77 0.83
N GLU A 91 7.05 2.33 1.74
CA GLU A 91 8.02 1.57 2.54
C GLU A 91 7.34 0.43 3.33
N ARG A 92 6.20 0.73 3.97
CA ARG A 92 5.40 -0.24 4.71
C ARG A 92 4.94 -1.39 3.80
N LEU A 93 4.26 -1.04 2.70
CA LEU A 93 3.69 -2.02 1.77
C LEU A 93 4.78 -2.89 1.11
N GLU A 94 5.90 -2.29 0.70
CA GLU A 94 7.02 -3.02 0.11
C GLU A 94 7.67 -3.97 1.10
N ARG A 95 7.83 -3.57 2.36
CA ARG A 95 8.37 -4.43 3.41
C ARG A 95 7.49 -5.65 3.64
N VAL A 96 6.17 -5.45 3.73
CA VAL A 96 5.18 -6.52 3.86
C VAL A 96 5.23 -7.45 2.66
N GLN A 97 5.21 -6.89 1.44
CA GLN A 97 5.21 -7.63 0.18
C GLN A 97 6.48 -8.47 0.00
N TYR A 98 7.64 -7.86 0.26
CA TYR A 98 8.94 -8.53 0.18
C TYR A 98 9.05 -9.67 1.19
N ARG A 99 8.65 -9.43 2.45
CA ARG A 99 8.68 -10.45 3.51
C ARG A 99 7.81 -11.65 3.14
N LEU A 100 6.58 -11.43 2.69
CA LEU A 100 5.71 -12.52 2.25
C LEU A 100 6.32 -13.28 1.08
N GLY A 101 6.80 -12.58 0.05
CA GLY A 101 7.46 -13.21 -1.10
C GLY A 101 8.67 -14.07 -0.70
N TYR A 102 9.50 -13.56 0.22
CA TYR A 102 10.64 -14.29 0.76
C TYR A 102 10.22 -15.51 1.57
N CYS A 103 9.25 -15.41 2.47
CA CYS A 103 8.74 -16.56 3.22
C CYS A 103 8.16 -17.63 2.28
N VAL A 104 7.42 -17.23 1.25
CA VAL A 104 6.91 -18.16 0.22
C VAL A 104 8.07 -18.84 -0.53
N SER A 105 9.18 -18.14 -0.79
CA SER A 105 10.35 -18.75 -1.44
C SER A 105 11.10 -19.75 -0.55
N GLN A 106 10.94 -19.67 0.78
CA GLN A 106 11.55 -20.64 1.71
C GLN A 106 10.75 -21.94 1.84
N LEU A 107 9.50 -21.98 1.35
CA LEU A 107 8.69 -23.20 1.38
C LEU A 107 9.27 -24.28 0.44
N PRO A 108 9.12 -25.57 0.78
CA PRO A 108 9.39 -26.67 -0.13
C PRO A 108 8.74 -26.46 -1.50
N LYS A 109 9.42 -26.85 -2.58
CA LYS A 109 9.02 -26.51 -3.96
C LYS A 109 7.54 -26.83 -4.30
N PRO A 110 6.96 -27.97 -3.90
CA PRO A 110 5.55 -28.25 -4.17
C PRO A 110 4.59 -27.27 -3.47
N LEU A 111 4.93 -26.84 -2.26
CA LEU A 111 4.13 -25.93 -1.45
C LEU A 111 4.24 -24.50 -1.95
N SER A 112 5.46 -24.01 -2.21
CA SER A 112 5.69 -22.67 -2.77
C SER A 112 5.02 -22.52 -4.13
N THR A 113 5.07 -23.55 -4.98
CA THR A 113 4.43 -23.52 -6.31
C THR A 113 2.93 -23.32 -6.19
N ILE A 114 2.24 -24.03 -5.30
CA ILE A 114 0.80 -23.84 -5.10
C ILE A 114 0.47 -22.43 -4.62
N ILE A 115 1.24 -21.88 -3.68
CA ILE A 115 1.01 -20.52 -3.20
C ILE A 115 1.27 -19.48 -4.30
N GLN A 116 2.34 -19.65 -5.07
CA GLN A 116 2.68 -18.77 -6.20
C GLN A 116 1.59 -18.80 -7.28
N GLU A 117 1.15 -19.99 -7.72
CA GLU A 117 0.13 -20.08 -8.77
C GLU A 117 -1.22 -19.52 -8.29
N LEU A 118 -1.64 -19.85 -7.06
CA LEU A 118 -2.95 -19.48 -6.56
C LEU A 118 -3.06 -17.99 -6.19
N TYR A 119 -2.09 -17.47 -5.44
CA TYR A 119 -2.21 -16.13 -4.82
C TYR A 119 -1.42 -15.05 -5.54
N ILE A 120 -0.26 -15.39 -6.11
CA ILE A 120 0.63 -14.42 -6.75
C ILE A 120 0.26 -14.28 -8.23
N ARG A 121 0.11 -15.40 -8.93
CA ARG A 121 -0.31 -15.43 -10.34
C ARG A 121 -1.83 -15.36 -10.50
N GLY A 122 -2.59 -15.59 -9.42
CA GLY A 122 -4.05 -15.48 -9.41
C GLY A 122 -4.75 -16.52 -10.29
N LYS A 123 -4.16 -17.70 -10.49
CA LYS A 123 -4.76 -18.75 -11.32
C LYS A 123 -5.94 -19.40 -10.61
N GLU A 124 -6.89 -19.86 -11.42
CA GLU A 124 -7.99 -20.67 -10.94
C GLU A 124 -7.51 -22.03 -10.45
N ARG A 125 -8.12 -22.47 -9.36
CA ARG A 125 -7.76 -23.73 -8.70
C ARG A 125 -7.80 -24.94 -9.64
N LYS A 126 -8.81 -25.00 -10.51
CA LYS A 126 -9.00 -26.11 -11.45
C LYS A 126 -7.84 -26.21 -12.44
N ASP A 127 -7.35 -25.06 -12.91
CA ASP A 127 -6.25 -24.99 -13.88
C ASP A 127 -4.95 -25.44 -13.22
N ILE A 128 -4.69 -25.00 -11.98
CA ILE A 128 -3.50 -25.43 -11.22
C ILE A 128 -3.48 -26.94 -11.01
N ILE A 129 -4.63 -27.52 -10.64
CA ILE A 129 -4.76 -28.97 -10.42
C ILE A 129 -4.47 -29.74 -11.71
N LEU A 130 -4.99 -29.27 -12.83
CA LEU A 130 -4.79 -29.86 -14.15
C LEU A 130 -3.33 -29.74 -14.61
N GLU A 131 -2.76 -28.53 -14.57
CA GLU A 131 -1.39 -28.23 -15.02
C GLU A 131 -0.34 -28.98 -14.20
N LEU A 132 -0.54 -29.11 -12.89
CA LEU A 132 0.39 -29.79 -11.99
C LEU A 132 0.12 -31.30 -11.85
N GLY A 133 -0.91 -31.84 -12.53
CA GLY A 133 -1.28 -33.26 -12.45
C GLY A 133 -1.64 -33.72 -11.04
N LEU A 134 -2.28 -32.86 -10.25
CA LEU A 134 -2.61 -33.12 -8.86
C LEU A 134 -4.03 -33.67 -8.70
N SER A 135 -4.30 -34.34 -7.58
CA SER A 135 -5.67 -34.54 -7.14
C SER A 135 -6.17 -33.31 -6.36
N GLU A 136 -7.49 -33.12 -6.36
CA GLU A 136 -8.21 -32.14 -5.54
C GLU A 136 -7.79 -32.19 -4.06
N SER A 137 -7.64 -33.41 -3.51
CA SER A 137 -7.22 -33.66 -2.13
C SER A 137 -5.75 -33.29 -1.89
N THR A 138 -4.87 -33.58 -2.85
CA THR A 138 -3.44 -33.25 -2.76
C THR A 138 -3.24 -31.74 -2.78
N PHE A 139 -3.95 -31.04 -3.67
CA PHE A 139 -3.95 -29.59 -3.70
C PHE A 139 -4.36 -28.98 -2.35
N ARG A 140 -5.48 -29.44 -1.76
CA ARG A 140 -5.94 -28.92 -0.45
C ARG A 140 -4.91 -29.16 0.63
N ARG A 141 -4.34 -30.36 0.70
CA ARG A 141 -3.32 -30.72 1.68
C ARG A 141 -2.07 -29.86 1.54
N TYR A 142 -1.58 -29.66 0.33
CA TYR A 142 -0.40 -28.82 0.09
C TYR A 142 -0.68 -27.35 0.38
N ARG A 143 -1.82 -26.80 -0.04
CA ARG A 143 -2.20 -25.42 0.32
C ARG A 143 -2.26 -25.26 1.85
N GLN A 144 -2.91 -26.18 2.55
CA GLN A 144 -3.02 -26.13 4.01
C GLN A 144 -1.66 -26.21 4.69
N LYS A 145 -0.80 -27.15 4.26
CA LYS A 145 0.55 -27.29 4.81
C LYS A 145 1.42 -26.05 4.54
N ALA A 146 1.29 -25.45 3.36
CA ALA A 146 1.98 -24.20 3.04
C ALA A 146 1.56 -23.05 3.97
N ILE A 147 0.26 -22.92 4.27
CA ILE A 147 -0.25 -21.91 5.19
C ILE A 147 0.24 -22.16 6.62
N GLU A 148 0.27 -23.42 7.06
CA GLU A 148 0.85 -23.82 8.36
C GLU A 148 2.33 -23.42 8.47
N ASP A 149 3.14 -23.78 7.47
CA ASP A 149 4.57 -23.49 7.46
C ASP A 149 4.84 -21.97 7.42
N LEU A 150 4.06 -21.21 6.64
CA LEU A 150 4.15 -19.75 6.63
C LEU A 150 3.77 -19.16 8.00
N ALA A 151 2.73 -19.68 8.65
CA ALA A 151 2.34 -19.23 9.97
C ALA A 151 3.44 -19.50 11.01
N GLU A 152 4.11 -20.65 10.93
CA GLU A 152 5.28 -20.97 11.78
C GLU A 152 6.45 -20.00 11.53
N MET A 153 6.76 -19.70 10.27
CA MET A 153 7.80 -18.71 9.92
C MET A 153 7.48 -17.32 10.50
N TYR A 154 6.24 -16.86 10.38
CA TYR A 154 5.83 -15.55 10.91
C TYR A 154 5.83 -15.53 12.44
N LEU A 155 5.40 -16.61 13.10
CA LEU A 155 5.51 -16.73 14.56
C LEU A 155 6.97 -16.69 15.01
N ALA A 156 7.89 -17.37 14.31
CA ALA A 156 9.30 -17.32 14.62
C ALA A 156 9.88 -15.90 14.50
N LEU A 157 9.50 -15.15 13.46
CA LEU A 157 9.86 -13.74 13.31
C LEU A 157 9.32 -12.89 14.47
N GLN A 158 8.06 -13.09 14.84
CA GLN A 158 7.43 -12.38 15.95
C GLN A 158 8.14 -12.67 17.28
N SER A 159 8.48 -13.94 17.54
CA SER A 159 9.23 -14.35 18.73
C SER A 159 10.65 -13.77 18.75
N ALA A 160 11.25 -13.51 17.59
CA ALA A 160 12.53 -12.81 17.46
C ALA A 160 12.42 -11.28 17.61
N GLY A 161 11.23 -10.75 17.89
CA GLY A 161 11.00 -9.30 18.09
C GLY A 161 10.75 -8.51 16.80
N VAL A 162 10.55 -9.18 15.66
CA VAL A 162 10.21 -8.49 14.41
C VAL A 162 8.79 -7.96 14.49
N VAL A 163 8.63 -6.65 14.25
CA VAL A 163 7.32 -6.02 14.12
C VAL A 163 6.70 -6.47 12.79
N LEU A 164 5.56 -7.15 12.90
CA LEU A 164 4.78 -7.63 11.76
C LEU A 164 3.64 -6.66 11.49
N GLU A 165 3.76 -5.95 10.37
CA GLU A 165 2.68 -5.13 9.82
C GLU A 165 1.72 -6.05 9.05
N TRP A 166 0.43 -5.84 9.25
CA TRP A 166 -0.64 -6.57 8.58
C TRP A 166 -1.46 -5.58 7.76
N ASP A 167 -2.22 -6.10 6.80
CA ASP A 167 -3.28 -5.30 6.18
C ASP A 167 -4.47 -5.27 7.14
N ASP A 168 -4.94 -4.07 7.48
CA ASP A 168 -6.16 -3.83 8.27
C ASP A 168 -7.43 -4.06 7.43
#